data_AF-A0A428NZS2-F1
#
_entry.id   AF-A0A428NZS2-F1
#
_cell.length_a   1.000
_cell.length_b   1.000
_cell.length_c   1.000
_cell.angle_alpha   90.00
_cell.angle_beta   90.00
_cell.angle_gamma   90.00
#
_symmetry.space_group_name_H-M   'P 1'
#
loop_
_entity.id
_entity.type
_entity.pdbx_description
1 polymer ?
#
loop_
_entity_poly.entity_id
_entity_poly.type
_entity_poly.pdbx_seq_one_letter_code
_entity_poly.pdbx_strand_id
1 'polypeptide(L)' 'MLGDIQRAGGIASLKKVDRSQIRDRSGAQVAGGDSGGGGAPGAPGAPGGGGGMADALAAALQKRKEKVSKSDDESDNDEW' A
#
# COMPACT_ATOMS: atom_id res chain seq x y z
N MET A 1 -20.46 9.71 7.63
CA MET A 1 -20.44 10.20 6.23
C MET A 1 -19.78 9.24 5.26
N LEU A 2 -18.48 8.91 5.38
CA LEU A 2 -17.83 7.94 4.46
C LEU A 2 -18.40 6.51 4.59
N GLY A 3 -18.63 6.05 5.83
CA GLY A 3 -19.19 4.71 6.08
C GLY A 3 -20.60 4.52 5.52
N ASP A 4 -21.40 5.59 5.46
CA ASP A 4 -22.77 5.55 4.92
C ASP A 4 -22.75 5.40 3.39
N ILE A 5 -21.80 6.05 2.72
CA ILE A 5 -21.59 5.92 1.26
C ILE A 5 -21.14 4.50 0.91
N GLN A 6 -20.23 3.92 1.69
CA GLN A 6 -19.78 2.54 1.47
C GLN A 6 -20.93 1.54 1.65
N ARG A 7 -21.75 1.70 2.70
CA ARG A 7 -22.93 0.86 2.94
C ARG A 7 -24.01 1.03 1.86
N ALA A 8 -24.12 2.19 1.24
CA ALA A 8 -25.12 2.50 0.22
C ALA A 8 -24.79 1.96 -1.19
N GLY A 9 -23.64 1.32 -1.40
CA GLY A 9 -23.20 0.83 -2.72
C GLY A 9 -21.99 1.56 -3.30
N GLY A 10 -21.30 2.38 -2.50
CA GLY A 10 -20.05 3.03 -2.88
C GLY A 10 -20.25 4.10 -3.96
N ILE A 11 -19.25 4.28 -4.81
CA ILE A 11 -19.29 5.31 -5.86
C ILE A 11 -20.43 5.10 -6.87
N ALA A 12 -20.91 3.87 -7.04
CA ALA A 12 -22.00 3.54 -7.97
C ALA A 12 -23.36 4.07 -7.50
N SER A 13 -23.53 4.31 -6.19
CA SER A 13 -24.78 4.86 -5.63
C SER A 13 -24.81 6.39 -5.64
N LEU A 14 -23.76 7.07 -6.10
CA LEU A 14 -23.69 8.52 -6.15
C LEU A 14 -24.33 9.07 -7.44
N LYS A 15 -25.16 10.11 -7.30
CA LYS A 15 -25.75 10.83 -8.43
C LYS A 15 -24.81 11.89 -8.97
N LYS A 16 -24.81 12.08 -10.30
CA LYS A 16 -24.10 13.19 -10.94
C LYS A 16 -24.75 14.53 -10.58
N VAL A 17 -23.96 15.45 -10.05
CA VAL A 17 -24.36 16.81 -9.72
C VAL A 17 -23.73 17.81 -10.68
N ASP A 18 -24.34 18.99 -10.79
CA ASP A 18 -23.79 20.08 -11.60
C ASP A 18 -22.42 20.51 -11.06
N ARG A 19 -21.52 20.91 -11.98
CA ARG A 19 -20.13 21.22 -11.63
C ARG A 19 -20.01 22.42 -10.69
N SER A 20 -20.93 23.37 -10.75
CA SER A 20 -20.96 24.53 -9.84
C SER A 20 -21.26 24.15 -8.39
N GLN A 21 -21.87 22.98 -8.16
CA GLN A 21 -22.25 22.49 -6.83
C GLN A 21 -21.21 21.54 -6.23
N ILE A 22 -20.17 21.17 -6.99
CA ILE A 22 -19.11 20.28 -6.52
C ILE A 22 -18.25 21.05 -5.52
N ARG A 23 -18.24 20.57 -4.27
CA ARG A 23 -17.23 21.00 -3.28
C ARG A 23 -15.91 20.31 -3.62
N ASP A 24 -14.97 21.08 -4.14
CA ASP A 24 -13.62 20.58 -4.39
C ASP A 24 -12.89 20.29 -3.07
N ARG A 25 -12.50 19.03 -2.90
CA ARG A 25 -11.75 18.51 -1.74
C ARG A 25 -10.45 17.83 -2.19
N SER A 26 -10.00 18.05 -3.42
CA SER A 26 -8.79 17.44 -3.99
C SER A 26 -7.51 17.78 -3.21
N GLY A 27 -7.46 18.95 -2.57
CA GLY A 27 -6.34 19.36 -1.69
C GLY A 27 -6.50 18.96 -0.22
N ALA A 28 -7.58 18.27 0.16
CA ALA A 28 -7.76 17.84 1.54
C ALA A 28 -6.82 16.67 1.85
N GLN A 29 -5.96 16.84 2.85
CA GLN A 29 -5.20 15.71 3.39
C GLN A 29 -6.19 14.71 4.02
N VAL A 30 -6.37 13.56 3.38
CA VAL A 30 -7.19 12.47 3.91
C VAL A 30 -6.38 11.81 5.01
N ALA A 31 -6.74 12.04 6.27
CA ALA A 31 -6.16 11.27 7.37
C ALA A 31 -6.47 9.78 7.15
N GLY A 32 -5.45 9.02 6.75
CA GLY A 32 -5.56 7.59 6.42
C GLY A 32 -5.69 7.24 4.92
N GLY A 33 -5.61 8.20 4.00
CA GLY A 33 -5.37 7.90 2.59
C GLY A 33 -3.87 7.76 2.37
N ASP A 34 -3.42 6.58 1.95
CA ASP A 34 -2.02 6.15 1.76
C ASP A 34 -1.02 7.30 1.57
N SER A 35 -0.53 7.83 2.69
CA SER A 35 0.90 7.86 2.86
C SER A 35 1.33 6.41 2.76
N GLY A 36 2.15 6.07 1.77
CA GLY A 36 3.00 4.87 1.80
C GLY A 36 4.01 4.98 2.94
N GLY A 37 3.49 5.07 4.14
CA GLY A 37 4.13 5.43 5.39
C GLY A 37 3.17 4.95 6.45
N GLY A 38 3.14 3.63 6.61
CA GLY A 38 2.44 2.97 7.69
C GLY A 38 2.72 3.72 8.98
N GLY A 39 1.65 4.00 9.72
CA GLY A 39 1.77 4.35 11.13
C GLY A 39 2.45 3.19 11.85
N ALA A 40 3.77 3.20 11.89
CA ALA A 40 4.52 2.61 12.97
C ALA A 40 4.44 3.61 14.15
N PRO A 41 4.08 3.18 15.35
CA PRO A 41 4.22 4.04 16.51
C PRO A 41 5.72 4.28 16.71
N GLY A 42 6.18 5.48 16.40
CA GLY A 42 7.52 5.97 16.72
C GLY A 42 8.67 5.32 15.94
N ALA A 43 9.20 6.05 14.96
CA ALA A 43 10.62 5.96 14.65
C ALA A 43 11.12 7.37 14.31
N PRO A 44 12.21 7.85 14.96
CA PRO A 44 12.74 9.18 14.70
C PRO A 44 13.28 9.24 13.27
N GLY A 45 13.07 10.39 12.62
CA GLY A 45 13.30 10.58 11.19
C GLY A 45 14.66 10.09 10.67
N ALA A 46 14.65 9.56 9.45
CA ALA A 46 15.86 9.40 8.66
C ALA A 46 15.86 10.45 7.53
N PRO A 47 16.96 11.17 7.32
CA PRO A 47 17.06 12.26 6.36
C PRO A 47 17.15 11.70 4.94
N GLY A 48 16.80 12.55 3.96
CA GLY A 48 16.85 12.21 2.55
C GLY A 48 18.20 11.65 2.07
N GLY A 49 18.15 10.88 1.00
CA GLY A 49 19.32 10.50 0.21
C GLY A 49 19.34 9.03 -0.17
N GLY A 50 19.18 8.77 -1.48
CA GLY A 50 19.70 7.58 -2.17
C GLY A 50 19.08 6.23 -1.80
N GLY A 51 18.18 5.73 -2.65
CA GLY A 51 17.62 4.38 -2.53
C GLY A 51 16.18 4.36 -3.01
N GLY A 52 16.00 4.44 -4.33
CA GLY A 52 14.67 4.49 -4.94
C GLY A 52 13.95 3.15 -4.78
N MET A 53 12.66 3.11 -5.13
CA MET A 53 11.83 1.90 -5.14
C MET A 53 12.51 0.69 -5.80
N ALA A 54 13.39 0.92 -6.78
CA ALA A 54 14.20 -0.10 -7.44
C ALA A 54 15.19 -0.81 -6.50
N ASP A 55 15.87 -0.09 -5.62
CA ASP A 55 16.81 -0.67 -4.64
C ASP A 55 16.06 -1.46 -3.57
N ALA A 56 14.89 -0.96 -3.15
CA ALA A 56 14.00 -1.66 -2.24
C ALA A 56 13.45 -2.96 -2.87
N LEU A 57 13.13 -2.93 -4.17
CA LEU A 57 12.68 -4.10 -4.91
C LEU A 57 13.81 -5.12 -5.09
N ALA A 58 15.04 -4.69 -5.39
CA ALA A 58 16.20 -5.56 -5.51
C ALA A 58 16.50 -6.30 -4.19
N ALA A 59 16.49 -5.57 -3.06
CA ALA A 59 16.67 -6.16 -1.73
C ALA A 59 15.53 -7.14 -1.36
N ALA A 60 14.28 -6.82 -1.71
CA ALA A 60 13.14 -7.70 -1.49
C ALA A 60 13.22 -8.99 -2.33
N LEU A 61 13.69 -8.90 -3.58
CA LEU A 61 13.90 -10.05 -4.46
C LEU A 61 15.03 -10.96 -3.95
N GLN A 62 16.15 -10.39 -3.50
CA GLN A 62 17.25 -11.16 -2.89
C GLN A 62 16.78 -11.90 -1.64
N LYS A 63 16.06 -11.23 -0.75
CA LYS A 63 15.48 -11.86 0.46
C LYS A 63 14.48 -12.97 0.15
N ARG A 64 13.69 -12.83 -0.93
CA ARG A 64 12.79 -13.89 -1.41
C ARG A 64 13.59 -15.06 -2.00
N LYS A 65 14.64 -14.79 -2.78
CA LYS A 65 15.51 -15.82 -3.37
C LYS A 65 16.18 -16.67 -2.29
N GLU A 66 16.73 -16.04 -1.24
CA GLU A 66 17.33 -16.76 -0.11
C GLU A 66 16.31 -17.63 0.62
N LYS A 67 15.09 -17.12 0.88
CA LYS A 67 14.02 -17.88 1.52
C LYS A 67 13.57 -19.09 0.68
N VAL A 68 13.45 -18.93 -0.63
CA VAL A 68 13.06 -20.03 -1.54
C VAL A 68 14.17 -21.05 -1.66
N SER A 69 15.42 -20.62 -1.84
CA SER A 69 16.57 -21.54 -1.95
C SER A 69 16.86 -22.30 -0.65
N LYS A 70 16.54 -21.73 0.52
CA LYS A 70 16.67 -22.42 1.82
C LYS A 70 15.57 -23.46 2.06
N SER A 71 14.45 -23.37 1.33
CA SER A 71 13.37 -24.35 1.38
C SER A 71 13.52 -25.47 0.33
N ASP A 72 14.57 -25.42 -0.48
CA ASP A 72 14.87 -26.37 -1.57
C ASP A 72 16.01 -27.36 -1.20
N ASP A 73 16.69 -27.15 -0.06
CA ASP A 73 17.83 -27.96 0.42
C ASP A 73 17.41 -29.02 1.46
N GLU A 74 16.10 -29.18 1.69
CA GLU A 74 15.56 -30.24 2.55
C GLU A 74 14.79 -31.23 1.69
N SER A 75 15.51 -32.28 1.29
CA SER A 75 15.00 -33.60 0.92
C SER A 75 14.24 -33.72 -0.41
N ASP A 76 15.00 -33.99 -1.47
CA ASP A 76 14.58 -34.84 -2.61
C ASP A 76 14.25 -36.27 -2.11
N ASN A 77 13.18 -36.42 -1.32
CA ASN A 77 12.62 -37.73 -1.00
C ASN A 77 11.12 -37.66 -0.71
N ASP A 78 10.37 -37.02 -1.59
CA ASP A 78 8.95 -37.28 -1.68
C ASP A 78 8.66 -37.86 -3.06
N GLU A 79 8.64 -39.18 -3.08
CA GLU A 79 8.00 -40.02 -4.11
C GLU A 79 6.54 -39.60 -4.26
N TRP A 80 6.31 -38.59 -5.10
CA TRP A 80 5.04 -38.37 -5.78
C TRP A 80 5.23 -38.44 -7.30
#